data_AF-A0A849W4H7-F1
#
_entry.id   AF-A0A849W4H7-F1
#
_cell.length_a   1.000
_cell.length_b   1.000
_cell.length_c   1.000
_cell.angle_alpha   90.00
_cell.angle_beta   90.00
_cell.angle_gamma   90.00
#
_symmetry.space_group_name_H-M   'P 1'
#
loop_
_entity.id
_entity.type
_entity.pdbx_description
1 polymer ?
#
loop_
_entity_poly.entity_id
_entity_poly.type
_entity_poly.pdbx_seq_one_letter_code
_entity_poly.pdbx_strand_id
1 'polypeptide(L)'
;MPKKTVCEWFIKPLDDFTNEAIARLMADRCESDVSSLNFSLVDNQGESHDVWSVDYPVVATFQRSKQPVRFKVFTREGRSSPLRPWKFGVRRRQVKPKVHKRAVS
;
A
#
# COMPACT_ATOMS: atom_id res chain seq x y z
N MET A 1 -25.89 -7.21 9.45
CA MET A 1 -24.82 -6.25 9.82
C MET A 1 -23.71 -6.38 8.79
N PRO A 2 -23.24 -5.31 8.13
CA PRO A 2 -22.08 -5.43 7.26
C PRO A 2 -20.90 -5.86 8.13
N LYS A 3 -20.30 -7.02 7.83
CA LYS A 3 -19.03 -7.43 8.45
C LYS A 3 -18.02 -6.32 8.14
N LYS A 4 -17.55 -5.60 9.16
CA LYS A 4 -16.43 -4.66 8.99
C LYS A 4 -15.24 -5.48 8.48
N THR A 5 -14.96 -5.39 7.19
CA THR A 5 -13.76 -5.97 6.61
C THR A 5 -12.59 -5.19 7.18
N VAL A 6 -11.79 -5.83 8.04
CA VAL A 6 -10.55 -5.23 8.52
C VAL A 6 -9.62 -5.11 7.33
N CYS A 7 -9.22 -3.88 7.01
CA CYS A 7 -8.26 -3.57 5.97
C CYS A 7 -6.92 -3.33 6.66
N GLU A 8 -5.99 -4.27 6.47
CA GLU A 8 -4.63 -4.17 6.98
C GLU A 8 -3.75 -3.52 5.93
N TRP A 9 -2.85 -2.65 6.37
CA TRP A 9 -1.94 -1.90 5.49
C TRP A 9 -0.51 -2.38 5.68
N PHE A 10 0.22 -2.42 4.57
CA PHE A 10 1.60 -2.86 4.55
C PHE A 10 2.47 -1.95 3.68
N ILE A 11 3.70 -1.73 4.12
CA ILE A 11 4.72 -0.97 3.37
C ILE A 11 5.90 -1.88 3.05
N LYS A 12 6.28 -1.94 1.77
CA LYS A 12 7.53 -2.55 1.32
C LYS A 12 8.56 -1.45 1.02
N PRO A 13 9.65 -1.33 1.78
CA PRO A 13 10.74 -0.43 1.43
C PRO A 13 11.41 -0.91 0.13
N LEU A 14 11.88 0.03 -0.69
CA LEU A 14 12.63 -0.25 -1.92
C LEU A 14 14.11 0.12 -1.80
N ASP A 15 14.51 0.71 -0.67
CA ASP A 15 15.89 1.01 -0.31
C ASP A 15 16.09 0.96 1.21
N ASP A 16 17.36 0.86 1.62
CA ASP A 16 17.75 0.74 3.03
C ASP A 16 17.40 1.99 3.83
N PHE A 17 17.52 3.17 3.20
CA PHE A 17 17.16 4.45 3.82
C PHE A 17 15.68 4.46 4.25
N THR A 18 14.78 4.00 3.38
CA THR A 18 13.35 3.93 3.68
C THR A 18 13.06 2.85 4.72
N ASN A 19 13.74 1.71 4.65
CA ASN A 19 13.60 0.65 5.65
C ASN A 19 13.97 1.16 7.06
N GLU A 20 15.09 1.87 7.17
CA GLU A 20 15.53 2.45 8.44
C GLU A 20 14.58 3.54 8.93
N ALA A 21 14.08 4.39 8.03
CA ALA A 21 13.09 5.41 8.38
C ALA A 21 11.78 4.80 8.92
N ILE A 22 11.30 3.69 8.35
CA ILE A 22 10.14 2.96 8.84
C ILE A 22 10.45 2.36 10.22
N ALA A 23 11.57 1.67 10.37
CA ALA A 23 11.97 1.06 11.63
C ALA A 23 12.06 2.07 12.78
N ARG A 24 12.66 3.25 12.53
CA ARG A 24 12.72 4.35 13.51
C ARG A 24 11.34 4.84 13.91
N LEU A 25 10.45 5.06 12.93
CA LEU A 25 9.09 5.53 13.22
C LEU A 25 8.28 4.50 14.02
N MET A 26 8.44 3.20 13.71
CA MET A 26 7.80 2.12 14.47
C MET A 26 8.33 2.05 15.91
N ALA A 27 9.65 2.22 16.09
CA ALA A 27 10.27 2.27 17.40
C ALA A 27 9.77 3.45 18.25
N ASP A 28 9.67 4.65 17.65
CA ASP A 28 9.15 5.85 18.33
C ASP A 28 7.68 5.69 18.78
N ARG A 29 6.90 4.88 18.07
CA ARG A 29 5.49 4.60 18.40
C ARG A 29 5.32 3.50 19.45
N CYS A 30 6.41 2.92 19.94
CA CYS A 30 6.38 1.72 20.79
C CYS A 30 5.66 0.52 20.10
N GLU A 31 5.57 0.55 18.77
CA GLU A 31 5.12 -0.56 17.91
C GLU A 31 6.33 -1.41 17.45
N SER A 32 7.41 -1.35 18.23
CA SER A 32 8.70 -2.02 18.03
C SER A 32 8.66 -3.55 18.16
N ASP A 33 7.49 -4.15 18.29
CA ASP A 33 7.39 -5.59 18.25
C ASP A 33 7.82 -6.08 16.87
N VAL A 34 8.71 -7.08 16.86
CA VAL A 34 9.13 -7.83 15.66
C VAL A 34 7.90 -8.36 14.88
N SER A 35 6.73 -8.47 15.54
CA SER A 35 5.42 -8.77 14.95
C SER A 35 4.99 -7.81 13.82
N SER A 36 5.50 -6.58 13.79
CA SER A 36 5.16 -5.61 12.75
C SER A 36 5.86 -5.94 11.43
N LEU A 37 7.00 -6.64 11.46
CA LEU A 37 7.69 -7.07 10.24
C LEU A 37 7.18 -8.46 9.81
N ASN A 38 6.59 -8.53 8.62
CA ASN A 38 6.04 -9.75 8.07
C ASN A 38 6.93 -10.23 6.91
N PHE A 39 7.50 -11.42 7.06
CA PHE A 39 8.35 -12.04 6.05
C PHE A 39 7.53 -12.88 5.09
N SER A 40 7.88 -12.82 3.80
CA SER A 40 7.35 -13.71 2.77
C SER A 40 5.81 -13.73 2.62
N LEU A 41 5.15 -12.58 2.79
CA LEU A 41 3.73 -12.47 2.47
C LEU A 41 3.52 -12.47 0.95
N VAL A 42 2.62 -13.33 0.49
CA VAL A 42 2.36 -13.55 -0.93
C VAL A 42 1.30 -12.57 -1.44
N ASP A 43 1.59 -11.93 -2.57
CA ASP A 43 0.66 -11.07 -3.26
C ASP A 43 -0.32 -11.86 -4.16
N ASN A 44 -1.25 -11.14 -4.79
CA ASN A 44 -2.22 -11.73 -5.70
C ASN A 44 -1.64 -12.22 -7.03
N GLN A 45 -0.35 -12.04 -7.27
CA GLN A 45 0.40 -12.53 -8.42
C GLN A 45 1.29 -13.74 -8.06
N GLY A 46 1.35 -14.13 -6.78
CA GLY A 46 2.20 -15.21 -6.30
C GLY A 46 3.62 -14.77 -5.93
N GLU A 47 3.89 -13.47 -5.86
CA GLU A 47 5.20 -12.96 -5.44
C GLU A 47 5.27 -12.81 -3.91
N SER A 48 6.35 -13.31 -3.32
CA SER A 48 6.63 -13.13 -1.89
C SER A 48 7.25 -11.76 -1.61
N HIS A 49 6.83 -11.14 -0.51
CA HIS A 49 7.30 -9.83 -0.09
C HIS A 49 7.58 -9.76 1.40
N ASP A 50 8.70 -9.12 1.75
CA ASP A 50 9.00 -8.70 3.12
C ASP A 50 8.45 -7.29 3.31
N VAL A 51 7.52 -7.15 4.25
CA VAL A 51 6.72 -5.92 4.41
C VAL A 51 6.51 -5.58 5.88
N TRP A 52 6.44 -4.28 6.15
CA TRP A 52 6.03 -3.76 7.45
C TRP A 52 4.52 -3.65 7.49
N SER A 53 3.88 -4.29 8.46
CA SER A 53 2.49 -4.04 8.84
C SER A 53 2.44 -2.72 9.59
N VAL A 54 1.58 -1.82 9.13
CA VAL A 54 1.47 -0.46 9.65
C VAL A 54 0.01 -0.01 9.64
N ASP A 55 -0.29 1.03 10.39
CA ASP A 55 -1.56 1.74 10.23
C ASP A 55 -1.56 2.72 9.06
N TYR A 56 -2.76 3.03 8.54
CA TYR A 56 -2.93 4.00 7.47
C TYR A 56 -2.30 5.39 7.72
N PRO A 57 -2.29 5.97 8.94
CA PRO A 57 -1.61 7.24 9.19
C PRO A 57 -0.09 7.20 8.94
N VAL A 58 0.54 6.03 9.10
CA VAL A 58 1.97 5.85 8.77
C VAL A 58 2.16 5.94 7.27
N VAL A 59 1.34 5.21 6.52
CA VAL A 59 1.29 5.27 5.04
C VAL A 59 1.13 6.72 4.57
N ALA A 60 0.18 7.46 5.15
CA ALA A 60 -0.07 8.85 4.82
C ALA A 60 1.13 9.77 5.16
N THR A 61 1.82 9.50 6.27
CA THR A 61 3.05 10.21 6.67
C THR A 61 4.15 10.04 5.63
N PHE A 62 4.44 8.81 5.23
CA PHE A 62 5.45 8.53 4.19
C PHE A 62 5.06 9.11 2.83
N GLN A 63 3.77 9.06 2.47
CA GLN A 63 3.28 9.64 1.22
C GLN A 63 3.41 11.18 1.17
N ARG A 64 3.27 11.85 2.32
CA ARG A 64 3.39 13.31 2.45
C ARG A 64 4.82 13.77 2.77
N SER A 65 5.71 12.83 3.06
CA SER A 65 7.09 13.13 3.41
C SER A 65 7.79 13.83 2.25
N LYS A 66 8.58 14.86 2.56
CA LYS A 66 9.47 15.51 1.60
C LYS A 66 10.82 14.78 1.47
N GLN A 67 11.04 13.75 2.30
CA GLN A 67 12.24 12.93 2.21
C GLN A 67 12.17 12.04 0.97
N PRO A 68 13.33 11.66 0.38
CA PRO A 68 13.38 10.82 -0.81
C PRO A 68 13.11 9.34 -0.49
N VAL A 69 12.02 9.05 0.20
CA VAL A 69 11.62 7.68 0.57
C VAL A 69 11.05 6.94 -0.63
N ARG A 70 11.46 5.68 -0.82
CA ARG A 70 11.02 4.81 -1.91
C ARG A 70 10.34 3.57 -1.33
N PHE A 71 9.05 3.45 -1.56
CA PHE A 71 8.27 2.34 -1.01
C PHE A 71 7.11 1.94 -1.94
N LYS A 72 6.62 0.71 -1.76
CA LYS A 72 5.34 0.23 -2.29
C LYS A 72 4.37 0.03 -1.13
N VAL A 73 3.08 0.17 -1.39
CA VAL A 73 2.04 -0.08 -0.39
C VAL A 73 1.19 -1.24 -0.84
N PHE A 74 0.84 -2.10 0.11
CA PHE A 74 -0.05 -3.22 -0.08
C PHE A 74 -1.19 -3.13 0.93
N THR A 75 -2.30 -3.76 0.57
CA THR A 75 -3.49 -3.86 1.42
C THR A 75 -3.95 -5.31 1.46
N ARG A 76 -4.55 -5.70 2.58
CA ARG A 76 -5.17 -7.02 2.75
C ARG A 76 -6.55 -6.86 3.36
N GLU A 77 -7.55 -7.43 2.70
CA GLU A 77 -8.92 -7.49 3.22
C GLU A 77 -9.13 -8.84 3.92
N GLY A 78 -9.03 -8.86 5.25
CA GLY A 78 -9.13 -10.07 6.07
C GLY A 78 -7.85 -10.93 6.11
N ARG A 79 -7.61 -11.59 7.25
CA ARG A 79 -6.30 -12.23 7.58
C ARG A 79 -5.76 -13.25 6.58
N SER A 80 -6.63 -13.95 5.84
CA SER A 80 -6.24 -15.03 4.92
C SER A 80 -6.21 -14.63 3.44
N SER A 81 -6.46 -13.36 3.13
CA SER A 81 -6.45 -12.87 1.75
C SER A 81 -5.02 -12.58 1.28
N PRO A 82 -4.71 -12.74 -0.03
CA PRO A 82 -3.43 -12.33 -0.58
C PRO A 82 -3.25 -10.81 -0.51
N LEU A 83 -1.99 -10.35 -0.46
CA LEU A 83 -1.69 -8.92 -0.53
C LEU A 83 -2.10 -8.36 -1.90
N ARG A 84 -2.64 -7.13 -1.89
CA ARG A 84 -2.98 -6.39 -3.12
C ARG A 84 -2.19 -5.10 -3.18
N PRO A 85 -1.46 -4.81 -4.27
CA PRO A 85 -0.76 -3.55 -4.45
C PRO A 85 -1.74 -2.38 -4.41
N TRP A 86 -1.48 -1.41 -3.53
CA TRP A 86 -2.24 -0.17 -3.46
C TRP A 86 -1.58 0.88 -4.35
N LYS A 87 -2.30 1.32 -5.38
CA LYS A 87 -1.82 2.35 -6.31
C LYS A 87 -2.36 3.72 -5.90
N PHE A 88 -1.51 4.54 -5.28
CA PHE A 88 -1.85 5.94 -5.03
C PHE A 88 -1.95 6.70 -6.35
N GLY A 89 -2.98 7.53 -6.49
CA GLY A 89 -2.99 8.55 -7.54
C GLY A 89 -3.09 8.02 -8.97
N VAL A 90 -3.62 6.81 -9.21
CA VAL A 90 -4.18 6.55 -10.54
C VAL A 90 -5.38 7.48 -10.68
N ARG A 91 -5.16 8.68 -11.24
CA ARG A 91 -6.24 9.44 -11.85
C ARG A 91 -6.91 8.45 -12.78
N ARG A 92 -8.13 7.99 -12.45
CA ARG A 92 -8.94 7.26 -13.42
C ARG A 92 -8.97 8.16 -14.64
N ARG A 93 -8.24 7.82 -15.71
CA ARG A 93 -8.37 8.52 -16.99
C ARG A 93 -9.85 8.36 -17.32
N GLN A 94 -10.62 9.44 -17.22
CA GLN A 94 -11.96 9.46 -17.76
C GLN A 94 -11.79 9.19 -19.25
N VAL A 95 -12.08 7.95 -19.66
CA VAL A 95 -12.17 7.61 -21.08
C VAL A 95 -13.35 8.43 -21.59
N LYS A 96 -13.08 9.56 -22.25
CA LYS A 96 -14.14 10.31 -22.92
C LYS A 96 -14.82 9.33 -23.90
N PRO A 97 -16.15 9.15 -23.84
CA PRO A 97 -16.82 8.29 -24.80
C PRO A 97 -16.56 8.86 -26.21
N LYS A 98 -16.10 8.00 -27.13
CA LYS A 98 -15.98 8.35 -28.55
C LYS A 98 -17.39 8.60 -29.09
N VAL A 99 -17.80 9.87 -29.15
CA VAL A 99 -19.01 10.27 -29.88
C VAL A 99 -18.74 10.00 -31.37
N HIS A 100 -19.32 8.94 -31.91
CA HIS A 100 -19.42 8.76 -33.36
C HIS A 100 -20.34 9.85 -33.88
N LYS A 101 -19.78 10.86 -34.55
CA LYS A 101 -20.57 11.75 -35.40
C LYS A 101 -21.07 10.90 -36.56
N ARG A 102 -22.35 10.52 -36.53
CA ARG A 102 -23.05 10.07 -37.75
C ARG A 102 -23.12 11.28 -38.67
N ALA A 103 -22.50 11.16 -39.85
CA ALA A 103 -22.68 12.11 -40.92
C ALA A 103 -24.16 12.06 -41.34
N VAL A 104 -24.80 13.24 -41.34
CA VAL A 104 -26.13 13.45 -41.91
C VAL A 104 -25.93 13.56 -43.42
N SER A 105 -26.73 12.83 -44.19
CA SER A 105 -26.96 13.04 -45.63
C SER A 105 -28.43 13.34 -45.82
#